data_AF-A0A0H2SJF0-F1
#
_entry.id   AF-A0A0H2SJF0-F1
#
_cell.length_a   1.000
_cell.length_b   1.000
_cell.length_c   1.000
_cell.angle_alpha   90.00
_cell.angle_beta   90.00
_cell.angle_gamma   90.00
#
_symmetry.space_group_name_H-M   'P 1'
#
loop_
_entity.id
_entity.type
_entity.pdbx_description
1 polymer ?
#
loop_
_entity_poly.entity_id
_entity_poly.type
_entity_poly.pdbx_seq_one_letter_code
_entity_poly.pdbx_strand_id
1 'polypeptide(L)'
;MKISEDSLIKSRKFRNHFEHFDERLDEWFKATENYNYVDSNIGDIKTINGIDVKDILRNFNPKNFELIFRGEKYELQPVIKEINEIYFKVKFEIK
;
A
#
# COMPACT_ATOMS: atom_id res chain seq x y z
N MET A 1 18.06 -17.63 9.92
CA MET A 1 17.18 -16.65 10.57
C MET A 1 15.71 -17.06 10.39
N LYS A 2 14.92 -17.10 11.47
CA LYS A 2 13.45 -17.27 11.38
C LYS A 2 12.80 -15.91 11.59
N ILE A 3 11.92 -15.51 10.66
CA ILE A 3 11.11 -14.28 10.80
C ILE A 3 9.85 -14.62 11.60
N SER A 4 9.49 -13.77 12.57
CA SER A 4 8.29 -13.94 13.41
C SER A 4 7.03 -14.09 12.55
N GLU A 5 6.03 -14.86 13.01
CA GLU A 5 4.71 -14.92 12.34
C GLU A 5 3.99 -13.57 12.38
N ASP A 6 4.21 -12.77 13.43
CA ASP A 6 3.60 -11.44 13.58
C ASP A 6 4.35 -10.34 12.82
N SER A 7 5.33 -10.72 11.98
CA SER A 7 6.13 -9.79 11.20
C SER A 7 5.29 -9.06 10.16
N LEU A 8 5.42 -7.72 10.08
CA LEU A 8 4.65 -6.92 9.13
C LEU A 8 5.02 -7.23 7.68
N ILE A 9 6.24 -7.70 7.43
CA ILE A 9 6.68 -8.09 6.08
C ILE A 9 6.02 -9.40 5.59
N LYS A 10 5.39 -10.17 6.48
CA LYS A 10 4.64 -11.38 6.09
C LYS A 10 3.28 -11.03 5.49
N SER A 11 2.73 -9.87 5.81
CA SER A 11 1.46 -9.44 5.23
C SER A 11 1.62 -9.21 3.72
N ARG A 12 0.87 -10.00 2.93
CA ARG A 12 0.83 -9.86 1.47
C ARG A 12 -0.32 -8.98 0.99
N LYS A 13 -1.19 -8.54 1.90
CA LYS A 13 -2.48 -7.91 1.57
C LYS A 13 -2.28 -6.72 0.62
N PHE A 14 -1.45 -5.77 1.01
CA PHE A 14 -1.30 -4.55 0.23
C PHE A 14 -0.53 -4.78 -1.07
N ARG A 15 0.51 -5.62 -1.05
CA ARG A 15 1.22 -6.08 -2.26
C ARG A 15 0.25 -6.71 -3.27
N ASN A 16 -0.71 -7.50 -2.80
CA ASN A 16 -1.69 -8.17 -3.67
C ASN A 16 -2.60 -7.17 -4.41
N HIS A 17 -2.80 -5.94 -3.91
CA HIS A 17 -3.51 -4.91 -4.68
C HIS A 17 -2.75 -4.50 -5.95
N PHE A 18 -1.41 -4.59 -5.93
CA PHE A 18 -0.55 -4.26 -7.07
C PHE A 18 -0.30 -5.48 -7.96
N GLU A 19 -0.09 -6.67 -7.37
CA GLU A 19 0.11 -7.91 -8.14
C GLU A 19 -1.13 -8.33 -8.92
N HIS A 20 -2.33 -8.13 -8.35
CA HIS A 20 -3.61 -8.49 -8.99
C HIS A 20 -4.39 -7.23 -9.44
N PHE A 21 -3.67 -6.19 -9.87
CA PHE A 21 -4.28 -4.89 -10.12
C PHE A 21 -5.32 -4.92 -11.26
N ASP A 22 -5.12 -5.78 -12.25
CA ASP A 22 -6.07 -6.04 -13.34
C ASP A 22 -7.41 -6.59 -12.82
N GLU A 23 -7.38 -7.63 -11.99
CA GLU A 23 -8.59 -8.18 -11.34
C GLU A 23 -9.26 -7.12 -10.45
N ARG A 24 -8.45 -6.33 -9.71
CA ARG A 24 -8.94 -5.23 -8.87
C ARG A 24 -9.59 -4.12 -9.67
N LEU A 25 -9.11 -3.88 -10.89
CA LEU A 25 -9.67 -2.88 -11.80
C LEU A 25 -11.03 -3.35 -12.32
N ASP A 26 -11.17 -4.63 -12.66
CA ASP A 26 -12.45 -5.23 -13.04
C ASP A 26 -13.46 -5.18 -11.89
N GLU A 27 -13.02 -5.49 -10.66
CA GLU A 27 -13.83 -5.36 -9.44
C GLU A 27 -14.26 -3.92 -9.21
N TRP A 28 -13.36 -2.95 -9.42
CA TRP A 28 -13.67 -1.53 -9.31
C TRP A 28 -14.71 -1.11 -10.34
N PHE A 29 -14.53 -1.48 -11.61
CA PHE A 29 -15.44 -1.11 -12.69
C PHE A 29 -16.87 -1.60 -12.46
N LYS A 30 -17.03 -2.80 -11.88
CA LYS A 30 -18.34 -3.38 -11.52
C LYS A 30 -19.00 -2.71 -10.31
N ALA A 31 -18.22 -2.05 -9.45
CA ALA A 31 -18.68 -1.56 -8.15
C ALA A 31 -18.74 -0.03 -8.05
N THR A 32 -18.10 0.71 -8.95
CA THR A 32 -18.11 2.17 -8.95
C THR A 32 -19.48 2.70 -9.39
N GLU A 33 -19.95 3.74 -8.69
CA GLU A 33 -21.21 4.44 -9.02
C GLU A 33 -20.96 5.64 -9.94
N ASN A 34 -19.78 6.25 -9.82
CA ASN A 34 -19.44 7.52 -10.46
C ASN A 34 -18.43 7.36 -11.61
N TYR A 35 -17.81 6.18 -11.73
CA TYR A 35 -16.82 5.86 -12.76
C TYR A 35 -15.63 6.83 -12.80
N ASN A 36 -15.29 7.44 -11.66
CA ASN A 36 -14.10 8.28 -11.57
C ASN A 36 -12.87 7.39 -11.53
N TYR A 37 -11.94 7.58 -12.46
CA TYR A 37 -10.69 6.84 -12.49
C TYR A 37 -9.53 7.71 -11.99
N VAL A 38 -9.11 7.47 -10.74
CA VAL A 38 -8.04 8.22 -10.09
C VAL A 38 -6.96 7.25 -9.64
N ASP A 39 -5.83 7.21 -10.34
CA ASP A 39 -4.77 6.22 -10.13
C ASP A 39 -3.37 6.82 -10.29
N SER A 40 -2.36 6.12 -9.76
CA SER A 40 -0.93 6.49 -9.84
C SER A 40 -0.61 7.90 -9.31
N ASN A 41 -1.32 8.31 -8.25
CA ASN A 41 -1.17 9.63 -7.67
C ASN A 41 -0.07 9.68 -6.61
N ILE A 42 0.61 10.83 -6.54
CA ILE A 42 1.58 11.14 -5.49
C ILE A 42 1.13 12.42 -4.80
N GLY A 43 0.82 12.33 -3.51
CA GLY A 43 0.36 13.46 -2.72
C GLY A 43 -0.66 13.06 -1.65
N ASP A 44 -1.08 14.06 -0.88
CA ASP A 44 -2.19 13.89 0.06
C ASP A 44 -3.50 13.75 -0.72
N ILE A 45 -4.24 12.68 -0.44
CA ILE A 45 -5.55 12.39 -1.04
C ILE A 45 -6.55 13.53 -0.82
N LYS A 46 -6.38 14.30 0.26
CA LYS A 46 -7.22 15.47 0.57
C LYS A 46 -7.11 16.61 -0.44
N THR A 47 -6.14 16.55 -1.35
CA THR A 47 -6.01 17.53 -2.44
C THR A 47 -6.96 17.24 -3.60
N ILE A 48 -7.53 16.02 -3.66
CA ILE A 48 -8.50 15.60 -4.66
C ILE A 48 -9.89 15.74 -4.04
N ASN A 49 -10.69 16.69 -4.54
CA ASN A 49 -12.03 16.97 -4.04
C ASN A 49 -13.11 16.36 -4.95
N GLY A 50 -14.24 15.99 -4.38
CA GLY A 50 -15.41 15.50 -5.13
C GLY A 50 -15.30 14.08 -5.67
N ILE A 51 -14.30 13.32 -5.23
CA ILE A 51 -14.08 11.91 -5.63
C ILE A 51 -14.33 11.00 -4.43
N ASP A 52 -15.07 9.91 -4.65
CA ASP A 52 -15.20 8.85 -3.64
C ASP A 52 -13.85 8.17 -3.44
N VAL A 53 -13.45 7.94 -2.18
CA VAL A 53 -12.20 7.24 -1.85
C VAL A 53 -12.11 5.84 -2.46
N LYS A 54 -13.25 5.20 -2.79
CA LYS A 54 -13.31 3.90 -3.48
C LYS A 54 -12.89 3.97 -4.95
N ASP A 55 -12.93 5.16 -5.55
CA ASP A 55 -12.51 5.45 -6.92
C ASP A 55 -11.03 5.86 -7.01
N ILE A 56 -10.38 6.00 -5.85
CA ILE A 56 -8.96 6.30 -5.75
C ILE A 56 -8.20 4.99 -5.63
N LEU A 57 -7.52 4.59 -6.71
CA LEU A 57 -6.72 3.37 -6.81
C LEU A 57 -5.34 3.60 -6.19
N ARG A 58 -4.24 3.49 -6.94
CA ARG A 58 -2.88 3.59 -6.37
C ARG A 58 -2.57 5.04 -6.03
N ASN A 59 -2.53 5.38 -4.75
CA ASN A 59 -2.11 6.70 -4.28
C ASN A 59 -1.02 6.57 -3.21
N PHE A 60 0.06 7.34 -3.36
CA PHE A 60 1.13 7.40 -2.37
C PHE A 60 1.22 8.79 -1.77
N ASN A 61 1.16 8.90 -0.45
CA ASN A 61 1.41 10.14 0.26
C ASN A 61 2.85 10.16 0.81
N PRO A 62 3.75 11.00 0.25
CA PRO A 62 5.15 11.03 0.68
C PRO A 62 5.34 11.69 2.06
N LYS A 63 4.36 12.46 2.56
CA LYS A 63 4.49 13.16 3.84
C LYS A 63 4.47 12.20 5.03
N ASN A 64 3.59 11.21 4.98
CA ASN A 64 3.41 10.20 6.03
C ASN A 64 3.83 8.79 5.58
N PHE A 65 4.28 8.63 4.34
CA PHE A 65 4.62 7.33 3.75
C PHE A 65 3.43 6.35 3.81
N GLU A 66 2.25 6.84 3.45
CA GLU A 66 1.02 6.05 3.39
C GLU A 66 0.71 5.70 1.93
N LEU A 67 0.46 4.42 1.68
CA LEU A 67 -0.18 3.99 0.45
C LEU A 67 -1.68 3.88 0.68
N ILE A 68 -2.45 4.25 -0.34
CA ILE A 68 -3.91 4.15 -0.35
C ILE A 68 -4.34 3.34 -1.57
N PHE A 69 -5.33 2.49 -1.38
CA PHE A 69 -6.01 1.74 -2.43
C PHE A 69 -7.49 1.59 -2.11
N ARG A 70 -8.37 2.24 -2.88
CA ARG A 70 -9.84 2.22 -2.71
C ARG A 70 -10.29 2.52 -1.27
N GLY A 71 -9.64 3.51 -0.65
CA GLY A 71 -9.87 3.92 0.74
C GLY A 71 -9.13 3.10 1.80
N GLU A 72 -8.58 1.93 1.45
CA GLU A 72 -7.68 1.19 2.35
C GLU A 72 -6.34 1.91 2.46
N LYS A 73 -5.87 2.11 3.69
CA LYS A 73 -4.61 2.79 4.02
C LYS A 73 -3.58 1.80 4.52
N TYR A 74 -2.33 2.00 4.12
CA TYR A 74 -1.21 1.19 4.56
C TYR A 74 0.02 2.05 4.84
N GLU A 75 0.43 2.08 6.10
CA GLU A 75 1.60 2.83 6.55
C GLU A 75 2.88 2.05 6.25
N LEU A 76 3.78 2.63 5.44
CA LEU A 76 5.03 1.98 5.07
C LEU A 76 6.13 2.13 6.13
N GLN A 77 6.06 3.14 7.00
CA GLN A 77 7.14 3.39 7.98
C GLN A 77 7.41 2.20 8.91
N PRO A 78 6.40 1.54 9.51
CA PRO A 78 6.64 0.35 10.34
C PRO A 78 7.30 -0.79 9.56
N VAL A 79 6.92 -0.99 8.29
CA VAL A 79 7.50 -2.02 7.41
C VAL A 79 8.95 -1.72 7.09
N ILE A 80 9.26 -0.47 6.72
CA ILE A 80 10.62 0.01 6.42
C ILE A 80 11.51 -0.18 7.65
N LYS A 81 11.01 0.17 8.85
CA LYS A 81 11.72 -0.04 10.11
C LYS A 81 12.06 -1.51 10.31
N GLU A 82 11.09 -2.41 10.17
CA GLU A 82 11.30 -3.84 10.35
C GLU A 82 12.29 -4.44 9.32
N ILE A 83 12.19 -4.02 8.05
CA ILE A 83 13.15 -4.43 7.01
C ILE A 83 14.57 -4.03 7.40
N ASN A 84 14.76 -2.79 7.90
CA ASN A 84 16.06 -2.32 8.35
C ASN A 84 16.59 -3.13 9.54
N GLU A 85 15.75 -3.44 10.53
CA GLU A 85 16.12 -4.27 11.69
C GLU A 85 16.56 -5.68 11.26
N ILE A 86 15.83 -6.30 10.33
CA ILE A 86 16.17 -7.61 9.76
C ILE A 86 17.49 -7.53 9.00
N TYR A 87 17.65 -6.51 8.15
CA TYR A 87 18.87 -6.29 7.38
C TYR A 87 20.09 -6.17 8.29
N PHE A 88 20.01 -5.37 9.37
CA PHE A 88 21.10 -5.22 10.31
C PHE A 88 21.43 -6.52 11.04
N LYS A 89 20.41 -7.26 11.53
CA LYS A 89 20.64 -8.58 12.15
C LYS A 89 21.41 -9.51 11.21
N VAL A 90 20.96 -9.66 9.97
CA VAL A 90 21.62 -10.50 8.97
C VAL A 90 23.05 -10.02 8.68
N LYS A 91 23.25 -8.72 8.51
CA LYS A 91 24.57 -8.14 8.18
C LYS A 91 25.60 -8.35 9.29
N PHE A 92 25.18 -8.30 10.55
CA PHE A 92 26.07 -8.42 11.70
C PHE A 92 26.19 -9.85 12.24
N GLU A 93 25.23 -10.74 11.98
CA GLU A 93 25.34 -12.18 12.27
C GLU A 93 26.27 -12.95 11.30
N ILE A 94 26.53 -12.39 10.11
CA ILE A 94 27.41 -13.00 9.08
C ILE A 94 28.87 -12.49 9.20
N LYS A 95 29.23 -11.81 10.29
CA LYS A 95 30.62 -11.48 10.65
C LYS A 95 31.12 -12.37 11.77
#